data_AF-A0A662HBH0-F1
#
_entry.id   AF-A0A662HBH0-F1
#
_cell.length_a   1.000
_cell.length_b   1.000
_cell.length_c   1.000
_cell.angle_alpha   90.00
_cell.angle_beta   90.00
_cell.angle_gamma   90.00
#
_symmetry.space_group_name_H-M   'P 1'
#
loop_
_entity.id
_entity.type
_entity.pdbx_description
1 polymer ?
#
loop_
_entity_poly.entity_id
_entity_poly.type
_entity_poly.pdbx_seq_one_letter_code
_entity_poly.pdbx_strand_id
1 'polypeptide(L)'
;MRRAFSPRDFLDLATQISKAVATREELYVTNIEEAWIRTGISRAYYAAFLYVRRLLGLSRYKKADVHQRVIKRLKVEGGGYKYIGHRLSMLRSMRNKADYDLPPAYVSTLRDLERAVKLSTEIMNRARRLRWPPRSTGAL
;
A
#
# COMPACT_ATOMS: atom_id res chain seq x y z
N MET A 1 -26.92 13.81 -0.43
CA MET A 1 -25.62 13.87 -1.13
C MET A 1 -24.51 13.49 -0.16
N ARG A 2 -23.60 12.57 -0.53
CA ARG A 2 -22.38 12.36 0.26
C ARG A 2 -21.52 13.62 0.15
N ARG A 3 -21.02 14.12 1.28
CA ARG A 3 -20.07 15.24 1.33
C ARG A 3 -18.83 14.85 0.51
N ALA A 4 -18.30 15.77 -0.30
CA ALA A 4 -17.05 15.57 -1.01
C ALA A 4 -15.88 15.46 -0.01
N PHE A 5 -14.93 14.57 -0.29
CA PHE A 5 -13.73 14.42 0.53
C PHE A 5 -12.94 15.73 0.64
N SER A 6 -12.47 16.02 1.85
CA SER A 6 -11.57 17.11 2.17
C SER A 6 -10.28 16.57 2.78
N PRO A 7 -9.09 17.13 2.49
CA PRO A 7 -7.86 16.74 3.17
C PRO A 7 -7.95 16.79 4.70
N ARG A 8 -8.82 17.64 5.27
CA ARG A 8 -9.10 17.68 6.72
C ARG A 8 -9.65 16.35 7.25
N ASP A 9 -10.34 15.59 6.42
CA ASP A 9 -10.90 14.28 6.80
C ASP A 9 -9.78 13.30 7.20
N PHE A 10 -8.55 13.44 6.66
CA PHE A 10 -7.40 12.67 7.15
C PHE A 10 -6.96 13.06 8.55
N LEU A 11 -7.00 14.34 8.90
CA LEU A 11 -6.69 14.80 10.26
C LEU A 11 -7.76 14.33 11.25
N ASP A 12 -9.03 14.40 10.84
CA ASP A 12 -10.15 13.92 11.64
C ASP A 12 -10.02 12.40 11.87
N LEU A 13 -9.67 11.63 10.84
CA LEU A 13 -9.37 10.20 10.97
C LEU A 13 -8.18 9.94 11.91
N ALA A 14 -7.08 10.69 11.76
CA ALA A 14 -5.91 10.53 12.63
C ALA A 14 -6.25 10.81 14.10
N THR A 15 -7.12 11.79 14.35
CA THR A 15 -7.64 12.12 15.69
C THR A 15 -8.49 10.97 16.24
N GLN A 16 -9.38 10.41 15.42
CA GLN A 16 -10.21 9.25 15.80
C GLN A 16 -9.32 8.03 16.16
N ILE A 17 -8.28 7.74 15.35
CA ILE A 17 -7.31 6.68 15.64
C ILE A 17 -6.56 6.95 16.94
N SER A 18 -6.06 8.16 17.15
CA SER A 18 -5.32 8.52 18.36
C SER A 18 -6.16 8.32 19.62
N LYS A 19 -7.44 8.75 19.58
CA LYS A 19 -8.36 8.56 20.69
C LYS A 19 -8.58 7.08 20.97
N ALA A 20 -8.95 6.30 19.95
CA ALA A 20 -9.20 4.86 20.08
C ALA A 20 -7.99 4.11 20.65
N VAL A 21 -6.77 4.45 20.23
CA VAL A 21 -5.54 3.85 20.78
C VAL A 21 -5.34 4.23 22.25
N ALA A 22 -5.58 5.49 22.62
CA ALA A 22 -5.40 5.98 23.99
C ALA A 22 -6.44 5.39 24.96
N THR A 23 -7.69 5.25 24.52
CA THR A 23 -8.81 4.79 25.36
C THR A 23 -9.06 3.28 25.25
N ARG A 24 -8.44 2.59 24.28
CA ARG A 24 -8.74 1.20 23.89
C ARG A 24 -10.20 0.99 23.46
N GLU A 25 -10.83 2.03 22.94
CA GLU A 25 -12.19 1.97 22.41
C GLU A 25 -12.22 1.41 20.98
N GLU A 26 -13.34 0.81 20.60
CA GLU A 26 -13.60 0.42 19.23
C GLU A 26 -13.69 1.65 18.32
N LEU A 27 -13.25 1.48 17.08
CA LEU A 27 -13.17 2.54 16.09
C LEU A 27 -14.05 2.18 14.91
N TYR A 28 -15.08 3.00 14.68
CA TYR A 28 -16.08 2.78 13.64
C TYR A 28 -15.84 3.69 12.44
N VAL A 29 -16.25 3.23 11.26
CA VAL A 29 -16.29 4.07 10.06
C VAL A 29 -17.35 5.15 10.25
N THR A 30 -16.92 6.41 10.21
CA THR A 30 -17.75 7.60 10.40
C THR A 30 -18.13 8.23 9.06
N ASN A 31 -18.68 9.46 9.08
CA ASN A 31 -19.07 10.21 7.88
C ASN A 31 -17.90 10.62 6.95
N ILE A 32 -16.66 10.34 7.33
CA ILE A 32 -15.43 10.53 6.54
C ILE A 32 -14.99 9.21 5.85
N GLU A 33 -15.94 8.45 5.30
CA GLU A 33 -15.70 7.13 4.69
C GLU A 33 -14.59 7.14 3.62
N GLU A 34 -14.47 8.21 2.83
CA GLU A 34 -13.41 8.27 1.82
C GLU A 34 -12.00 8.38 2.44
N ALA A 35 -11.84 9.04 3.59
CA ALA A 35 -10.57 9.08 4.32
C ALA A 35 -10.17 7.68 4.82
N TRP A 36 -11.15 6.90 5.29
CA TRP A 36 -10.97 5.49 5.65
C TRP A 36 -10.49 4.65 4.48
N ILE A 37 -11.17 4.78 3.33
CA ILE A 37 -10.83 4.07 2.09
C ILE A 37 -9.41 4.41 1.63
N ARG A 38 -9.09 5.72 1.50
CA ARG A 38 -7.77 6.19 1.07
C ARG A 38 -6.67 5.68 2.01
N THR A 39 -6.91 5.74 3.32
CA THR A 39 -5.99 5.22 4.34
C THR A 39 -5.78 3.71 4.20
N GLY A 40 -6.85 2.94 4.01
CA GLY A 40 -6.80 1.50 3.81
C GLY A 40 -5.99 1.09 2.57
N ILE A 41 -6.18 1.78 1.43
CA ILE A 41 -5.39 1.59 0.21
C ILE A 41 -3.90 1.81 0.50
N SER A 42 -3.59 2.90 1.22
CA SER A 42 -2.21 3.23 1.55
C SER A 42 -1.57 2.25 2.51
N ARG A 43 -2.29 1.76 3.52
CA ARG A 43 -1.81 0.69 4.41
C ARG A 43 -1.65 -0.64 3.68
N ALA A 44 -2.54 -1.00 2.77
CA ALA A 44 -2.41 -2.21 1.93
C ALA A 44 -1.13 -2.17 1.09
N TYR A 45 -0.81 -1.02 0.48
CA TYR A 45 0.46 -0.83 -0.22
C TYR A 45 1.67 -1.00 0.69
N TYR A 46 1.70 -0.29 1.83
CA TYR A 46 2.85 -0.34 2.72
C TYR A 46 3.07 -1.73 3.32
N ALA A 47 2.01 -2.49 3.61
CA ALA A 47 2.11 -3.88 4.05
C ALA A 47 2.89 -4.74 3.04
N ALA A 48 2.44 -4.78 1.78
CA ALA A 48 3.09 -5.54 0.72
C ALA A 48 4.51 -5.05 0.43
N PHE A 49 4.70 -3.72 0.34
CA PHE A 49 5.98 -3.11 0.02
C PHE A 49 7.04 -3.39 1.09
N LEU A 50 6.73 -3.13 2.37
CA LEU A 50 7.68 -3.34 3.47
C LEU A 50 8.02 -4.81 3.64
N TYR A 51 7.04 -5.70 3.49
CA TYR A 51 7.26 -7.14 3.54
C TYR A 51 8.25 -7.61 2.47
N VAL A 52 7.99 -7.27 1.21
CA VAL A 52 8.87 -7.61 0.08
C VAL A 52 10.24 -6.93 0.21
N ARG A 53 10.29 -5.66 0.62
CA ARG A 53 11.54 -4.91 0.83
C ARG A 53 12.44 -5.61 1.85
N ARG A 54 11.86 -6.12 2.94
CA ARG A 54 12.57 -6.90 3.96
C ARG A 54 13.13 -8.19 3.37
N LEU A 55 12.33 -8.94 2.60
CA LEU A 55 12.76 -10.18 1.95
C LEU A 55 13.88 -9.97 0.92
N LEU A 56 13.94 -8.80 0.28
CA LEU A 56 15.03 -8.42 -0.62
C LEU A 56 16.31 -7.93 0.10
N GLY A 57 16.31 -7.85 1.44
CA GLY A 57 17.43 -7.32 2.22
C GLY A 57 17.61 -5.80 2.10
N LEU A 58 16.60 -5.05 1.64
CA LEU A 58 16.69 -3.61 1.35
C LEU A 58 16.23 -2.73 2.53
N SER A 59 16.17 -3.26 3.75
CA SER A 59 15.69 -2.54 4.95
C SER A 59 16.57 -1.33 5.32
N ARG A 60 17.87 -1.38 5.01
CA ARG A 60 18.81 -0.26 5.30
C ARG A 60 18.84 0.80 4.21
N TYR A 61 18.31 0.53 3.02
CA TYR A 61 18.28 1.48 1.91
C TYR A 61 17.13 2.48 2.12
N LYS A 62 17.47 3.76 2.36
CA LYS A 62 16.51 4.82 2.75
C LYS A 62 16.28 5.90 1.68
N LYS A 63 16.86 5.77 0.48
CA LYS A 63 16.67 6.77 -0.58
C LYS A 63 15.22 6.77 -1.10
N ALA A 64 14.77 7.93 -1.58
CA ALA A 64 13.39 8.13 -2.05
C ALA A 64 12.97 7.19 -3.19
N ASP A 65 13.93 6.71 -3.99
CA ASP A 65 13.71 5.78 -5.09
C ASP A 65 13.49 4.32 -4.64
N VAL A 66 13.57 4.01 -3.34
CA VAL A 66 13.45 2.63 -2.81
C VAL A 66 12.21 1.90 -3.33
N HIS A 67 11.10 2.60 -3.46
CA HIS A 67 9.85 2.04 -4.00
C HIS A 67 10.01 1.59 -5.46
N GLN A 68 10.69 2.39 -6.30
CA GLN A 68 10.95 2.03 -7.69
C GLN A 68 11.98 0.92 -7.78
N ARG A 69 13.03 0.97 -6.95
CA ARG A 69 14.11 -0.03 -6.89
C ARG A 69 13.58 -1.43 -6.57
N VAL A 70 12.73 -1.56 -5.53
CA VAL A 70 12.08 -2.83 -5.18
C VAL A 70 11.27 -3.39 -6.35
N ILE A 71 10.42 -2.55 -6.97
CA ILE A 71 9.57 -2.96 -8.11
C ILE A 71 10.42 -3.39 -9.32
N LYS A 72 11.43 -2.60 -9.69
CA LYS A 72 12.31 -2.89 -10.83
C LYS A 72 13.08 -4.19 -10.60
N ARG A 73 13.67 -4.37 -9.40
CA ARG A 73 14.38 -5.60 -9.05
C ARG A 73 13.48 -6.82 -9.22
N LEU A 74 12.28 -6.81 -8.64
CA LEU A 74 11.34 -7.93 -8.79
C LEU A 74 10.95 -8.23 -10.24
N LYS A 75 10.80 -7.20 -11.08
CA LYS A 75 10.47 -7.36 -12.50
C LYS A 75 11.60 -8.00 -13.30
N VAL A 76 12.86 -7.70 -12.96
CA VAL A 76 14.06 -8.27 -13.61
C VAL A 76 14.26 -9.74 -13.24
N GLU A 77 14.04 -10.11 -11.98
CA GLU A 77 14.24 -11.49 -11.46
C GLU A 77 13.37 -12.57 -12.15
N GLY A 78 12.30 -12.18 -12.85
CA GLY A 78 11.45 -13.10 -13.60
C GLY A 78 10.50 -13.94 -12.74
N GLY A 79 9.77 -14.85 -13.40
CA GLY A 79 8.87 -15.83 -12.76
C GLY A 79 7.92 -15.23 -11.71
N GLY A 80 7.90 -15.87 -10.52
CA GLY A 80 7.05 -15.43 -9.40
C GLY A 80 7.40 -14.04 -8.87
N TYR A 81 8.65 -13.60 -8.98
CA TYR A 81 9.06 -12.25 -8.57
C TYR A 81 8.49 -11.20 -9.52
N LYS A 82 8.53 -11.45 -10.84
CA LYS A 82 7.96 -10.55 -11.84
C LYS A 82 6.47 -10.33 -11.61
N TYR A 83 5.73 -11.39 -11.29
CA TYR A 83 4.32 -11.31 -10.88
C TYR A 83 4.11 -10.36 -9.69
N ILE A 84 4.94 -10.48 -8.65
CA ILE A 84 4.89 -9.58 -7.48
C ILE A 84 5.21 -8.15 -7.91
N GLY A 85 6.24 -7.95 -8.73
CA GLY A 85 6.66 -6.63 -9.22
C GLY A 85 5.58 -5.88 -9.99
N HIS A 86 4.83 -6.57 -10.87
CA HIS A 86 3.70 -5.97 -11.57
C HIS A 86 2.57 -5.56 -10.62
N ARG A 87 2.18 -6.43 -9.69
CA ARG A 87 1.12 -6.13 -8.72
C ARG A 87 1.48 -5.02 -7.75
N LEU A 88 2.73 -5.02 -7.27
CA LEU A 88 3.23 -3.97 -6.39
C LEU A 88 3.28 -2.62 -7.13
N SER A 89 3.57 -2.63 -8.44
CA SER A 89 3.48 -1.45 -9.30
C SER A 89 2.04 -0.94 -9.44
N MET A 90 1.06 -1.84 -9.60
CA MET A 90 -0.36 -1.47 -9.65
C MET A 90 -0.83 -0.89 -8.31
N LEU A 91 -0.49 -1.55 -7.21
CA LEU A 91 -0.86 -1.12 -5.85
C LEU A 91 -0.23 0.24 -5.49
N ARG A 92 1.00 0.50 -5.94
CA ARG A 92 1.62 1.83 -5.82
C ARG A 92 0.86 2.90 -6.59
N SER A 93 0.40 2.59 -7.80
CA SER A 93 -0.39 3.54 -8.61
C SER A 93 -1.71 3.87 -7.91
N MET A 94 -2.42 2.86 -7.39
CA MET A 94 -3.64 3.06 -6.60
C MET A 94 -3.39 3.94 -5.36
N ARG A 95 -2.31 3.66 -4.61
CA ARG A 95 -1.88 4.51 -3.49
C ARG A 95 -1.66 5.96 -3.91
N ASN A 96 -0.91 6.18 -4.99
CA ASN A 96 -0.63 7.54 -5.46
C ASN A 96 -1.92 8.31 -5.75
N LYS A 97 -2.89 7.70 -6.44
CA LYS A 97 -4.18 8.32 -6.69
C LYS A 97 -4.92 8.62 -5.38
N ALA A 98 -4.98 7.64 -4.48
CA ALA A 98 -5.65 7.79 -3.18
C ALA A 98 -5.00 8.85 -2.27
N ASP A 99 -3.69 9.03 -2.33
CA ASP A 99 -2.97 9.99 -1.48
C ASP A 99 -2.95 11.42 -2.06
N TYR A 100 -2.88 11.57 -3.39
CA TYR A 100 -2.60 12.87 -4.03
C TYR A 100 -3.75 13.43 -4.88
N ASP A 101 -4.60 12.58 -5.47
CA ASP A 101 -5.64 13.05 -6.38
C ASP A 101 -6.90 13.38 -5.57
N LEU A 102 -7.22 14.68 -5.47
CA LEU A 102 -8.40 15.19 -4.77
C LEU A 102 -9.64 15.23 -5.70
N PRO A 103 -10.86 15.20 -5.15
CA PRO A 103 -12.06 15.46 -5.94
C PRO A 103 -11.99 16.83 -6.65
N PRO A 104 -12.54 16.96 -7.88
CA PRO A 104 -13.26 15.93 -8.63
C PRO A 104 -12.38 14.98 -9.44
N ALA A 105 -11.04 15.15 -9.44
CA ALA A 105 -10.13 14.36 -10.28
C ALA A 105 -10.13 12.87 -9.91
N TYR A 106 -10.30 12.55 -8.62
CA TYR A 106 -10.42 11.18 -8.15
C TYR A 106 -11.27 11.10 -6.87
N VAL A 107 -12.15 10.11 -6.82
CA VAL A 107 -12.95 9.73 -5.66
C VAL A 107 -12.66 8.27 -5.37
N SER A 108 -12.11 7.98 -4.18
CA SER A 108 -11.78 6.60 -3.81
C SER A 108 -13.03 5.84 -3.39
N THR A 109 -13.21 4.62 -3.90
CA THR A 109 -14.38 3.79 -3.62
C THR A 109 -14.04 2.56 -2.77
N LEU A 110 -15.05 1.94 -2.16
CA LEU A 110 -14.87 0.67 -1.45
C LEU A 110 -14.27 -0.41 -2.37
N ARG A 111 -14.65 -0.44 -3.66
CA ARG A 111 -14.07 -1.36 -4.66
C ARG A 111 -12.58 -1.13 -4.86
N ASP A 112 -12.10 0.12 -4.79
CA ASP A 112 -10.67 0.42 -4.86
C ASP A 112 -9.93 -0.13 -3.64
N LEU A 113 -10.51 0.02 -2.44
CA LEU A 113 -9.96 -0.57 -1.21
C LEU A 113 -9.92 -2.10 -1.29
N GLU A 114 -11.02 -2.75 -1.66
CA GLU A 114 -11.09 -4.21 -1.80
C GLU A 114 -10.05 -4.72 -2.80
N ARG A 115 -9.89 -4.03 -3.94
CA ARG A 115 -8.86 -4.34 -4.93
C ARG A 115 -7.45 -4.16 -4.37
N ALA A 116 -7.20 -3.09 -3.61
CA ALA A 116 -5.90 -2.85 -2.99
C ALA A 116 -5.54 -3.94 -1.98
N VAL A 117 -6.51 -4.34 -1.13
CA VAL A 117 -6.38 -5.45 -0.18
C VAL A 117 -6.11 -6.76 -0.92
N LYS A 118 -6.89 -7.08 -1.97
CA LYS A 118 -6.69 -8.29 -2.78
C LYS A 118 -5.28 -8.35 -3.37
N LEU A 119 -4.80 -7.26 -3.98
CA LEU A 119 -3.45 -7.20 -4.54
C LEU A 119 -2.37 -7.40 -3.49
N SER A 120 -2.52 -6.77 -2.31
CA SER A 120 -1.58 -6.94 -1.19
C SER A 120 -1.53 -8.40 -0.72
N THR A 121 -2.69 -9.03 -0.54
CA THR A 121 -2.82 -10.43 -0.16
C THR A 121 -2.20 -11.37 -1.20
N GLU A 122 -2.46 -11.16 -2.49
CA GLU A 122 -1.84 -11.94 -3.58
C GLU A 122 -0.32 -11.83 -3.58
N ILE A 123 0.22 -10.63 -3.35
CA ILE A 123 1.66 -10.38 -3.23
C ILE A 123 2.24 -11.17 -2.06
N MET A 124 1.68 -11.04 -0.85
CA MET A 124 2.21 -11.70 0.34
C MET A 124 2.10 -13.22 0.23
N ASN A 125 0.98 -13.74 -0.30
CA ASN A 125 0.80 -15.18 -0.54
C ASN A 125 1.81 -15.74 -1.54
N ARG A 126 2.05 -15.03 -2.65
CA ARG A 126 3.05 -15.44 -3.64
C ARG A 126 4.45 -15.37 -3.05
N ALA A 127 4.79 -14.30 -2.33
CA ALA A 127 6.10 -14.10 -1.73
C ALA A 127 6.47 -15.21 -0.74
N ARG A 128 5.53 -15.68 0.10
CA ARG A 128 5.76 -16.79 1.03
C ARG A 128 6.17 -18.12 0.36
N ARG A 129 5.84 -18.29 -0.93
CA ARG A 129 6.13 -19.52 -1.70
C ARG A 129 7.42 -19.43 -2.52
N LEU A 130 8.13 -18.31 -2.47
CA LEU A 130 9.37 -18.08 -3.21
C LEU A 130 10.58 -18.12 -2.27
N ARG A 131 11.76 -18.42 -2.82
CA ARG A 131 13.03 -18.42 -2.08
C ARG A 131 13.61 -17.00 -2.05
N TRP A 132 13.94 -16.48 -0.88
CA TRP A 132 14.52 -15.14 -0.75
C TRP A 132 15.93 -15.19 -0.16
N PRO A 133 16.86 -14.31 -0.60
CA PRO A 133 16.75 -13.49 -1.80
C PRO A 133 16.73 -14.37 -3.08
N PRO A 134 16.26 -13.83 -4.22
CA PRO A 134 16.32 -14.53 -5.49
C PRO A 134 17.74 -15.00 -5.84
N ARG A 135 17.89 -16.15 -6.52
CA ARG A 135 19.19 -16.74 -6.86
C ARG A 135 20.01 -15.92 -7.87
N SER A 136 19.37 -15.07 -8.67
CA SER A 136 20.04 -14.30 -9.72
C SER A 136 20.85 -13.11 -9.21
N THR A 137 21.22 -13.11 -7.91
CA THR A 137 22.21 -12.20 -7.33
C THR A 137 23.60 -12.46 -7.90
N GLY A 138 23.80 -12.16 -9.19
CA GLY A 138 25.07 -11.61 -9.67
C GLY A 138 25.20 -10.20 -9.10
N ALA A 139 26.42 -9.87 -8.68
CA ALA A 139 26.82 -8.64 -8.01
C ALA A 139 26.09 -7.37 -8.50
N LEU A 140 25.62 -6.57 -7.53
CA LEU A 140 25.51 -5.12 -7.70
C LEU A 140 26.80 -4.50 -7.22
#